data_AF-A0A5Q2MWZ5-F1
#
_entry.id   AF-A0A5Q2MWZ5-F1
#
_cell.length_a   1.000
_cell.length_b   1.000
_cell.length_c   1.000
_cell.angle_alpha   90.00
_cell.angle_beta   90.00
_cell.angle_gamma   90.00
#
_symmetry.space_group_name_H-M   'P 1'
#
loop_
_entity.id
_entity.type
_entity.pdbx_description
1 polymer ?
#
loop_
_entity_poly.entity_id
_entity_poly.type
_entity_poly.pdbx_seq_one_letter_code
_entity_poly.pdbx_strand_id
1 'polypeptide(L)' 'MNKKEIELSQSEHQILSRVDQYFRGRNMTIEEKLFYAKLIVTLDLESGHYSKDQEKNKLELFSAHVDKLRKKLHEQVG' A
#
# COMPACT_ATOMS: atom_id res chain seq x y z
N MET A 1 -15.63 22.41 -5.58
CA MET A 1 -14.56 21.47 -6.00
C MET A 1 -15.20 20.13 -6.28
N ASN A 2 -15.23 19.69 -7.54
CA ASN A 2 -15.66 18.34 -7.90
C ASN A 2 -14.55 17.38 -7.47
N LYS A 3 -14.79 16.58 -6.41
CA LYS A 3 -13.93 15.44 -6.09
C LYS A 3 -14.01 14.48 -7.29
N LYS A 4 -12.90 14.30 -8.02
CA LYS A 4 -12.78 13.18 -8.95
C LYS A 4 -12.80 11.90 -8.12
N GLU A 5 -13.86 11.10 -8.28
CA GLU A 5 -13.85 9.74 -7.77
C GLU A 5 -12.75 8.97 -8.50
N ILE A 6 -11.77 8.47 -7.75
CA ILE A 6 -10.73 7.62 -8.32
C ILE A 6 -11.36 6.26 -8.53
N GLU A 7 -11.40 5.82 -9.78
CA GLU A 7 -11.75 4.45 -10.10
C GLU A 7 -10.56 3.55 -9.74
N LEU A 8 -10.74 2.78 -8.67
CA LEU A 8 -9.80 1.76 -8.25
C LEU A 8 -10.20 0.43 -8.86
N SER A 9 -9.21 -0.32 -9.33
CA SER A 9 -9.45 -1.68 -9.80
C SER A 9 -9.88 -2.60 -8.65
N GLN A 10 -10.43 -3.78 -8.97
CA GLN A 10 -10.77 -4.76 -7.96
C GLN A 10 -9.54 -5.20 -7.14
N SER A 11 -8.36 -5.31 -7.76
CA SER A 11 -7.12 -5.68 -7.06
C SER A 11 -6.66 -4.57 -6.11
N GLU A 12 -6.80 -3.31 -6.50
CA GLU A 12 -6.49 -2.14 -5.67
C GLU A 12 -7.39 -2.09 -4.42
N HIS A 13 -8.69 -2.36 -4.58
CA HIS A 13 -9.63 -2.48 -3.46
C HIS A 13 -9.23 -3.61 -2.50
N GLN A 14 -8.81 -4.76 -3.02
CA GLN A 14 -8.35 -5.88 -2.18
C GLN A 14 -7.10 -5.52 -1.39
N ILE A 15 -6.16 -4.79 -1.99
CA ILE A 15 -4.94 -4.34 -1.31
C ILE A 15 -5.29 -3.34 -0.20
N LEU A 16 -6.16 -2.37 -0.48
CA LEU A 16 -6.63 -1.42 0.54
C LEU A 16 -7.31 -2.13 1.70
N SER A 17 -8.20 -3.09 1.42
CA SER A 17 -8.88 -3.88 2.45
C SER A 17 -7.89 -4.66 3.32
N ARG A 18 -6.85 -5.26 2.72
CA ARG A 18 -5.80 -5.97 3.47
C ARG A 18 -4.97 -5.04 4.33
N VAL A 19 -4.58 -3.89 3.79
CA VAL A 19 -3.82 -2.85 4.53
C VAL A 19 -4.66 -2.35 5.71
N ASP A 20 -5.93 -2.05 5.48
CA ASP A 20 -6.85 -1.58 6.51
C ASP A 20 -7.02 -2.61 7.64
N GLN A 21 -7.17 -3.88 7.26
CA GLN A 21 -7.26 -5.01 8.19
C GLN A 21 -5.96 -5.27 8.96
N TYR A 22 -4.80 -5.04 8.34
CA TYR A 22 -3.50 -5.23 9.01
C TYR A 22 -3.32 -4.24 10.14
N PHE A 23 -3.59 -2.96 9.89
CA PHE A 23 -3.35 -1.91 10.88
C PHE A 23 -4.37 -1.85 12.01
N ARG A 24 -5.56 -2.45 11.88
CA ARG A 24 -6.69 -2.63 12.84
C ARG A 24 -7.17 -1.42 13.67
N GLY A 25 -6.38 -0.36 13.78
CA GLY A 25 -6.62 0.84 14.55
C GLY A 25 -7.43 1.86 13.75
N ARG A 26 -8.36 2.52 14.44
CA ARG A 26 -9.20 3.58 13.87
C ARG A 26 -8.50 4.95 13.83
N ASN A 27 -7.31 5.06 14.41
CA ASN A 27 -6.60 6.34 14.55
C ASN A 27 -5.69 6.66 13.36
N MET A 28 -5.62 5.79 12.34
CA MET A 28 -4.86 6.03 11.12
C MET A 28 -5.80 6.16 9.93
N THR A 29 -5.57 7.19 9.13
CA THR A 29 -6.13 7.34 7.80
C THR A 29 -5.60 6.25 6.86
N ILE A 30 -6.31 6.01 5.76
CA ILE A 30 -5.84 5.04 4.75
C ILE A 30 -4.49 5.45 4.15
N GLU A 31 -4.22 6.75 4.04
CA GLU A 31 -2.95 7.28 3.54
C GLU A 31 -1.79 6.97 4.50
N GLU A 32 -1.98 7.19 5.80
CA GLU A 32 -0.99 6.81 6.82
C GLU A 32 -0.75 5.30 6.82
N LYS A 33 -1.82 4.50 6.74
CA LYS A 33 -1.69 3.03 6.66
C LYS A 33 -0.89 2.59 5.43
N LEU A 34 -1.12 3.20 4.27
CA LEU A 34 -0.35 2.92 3.06
C LEU A 34 1.11 3.39 3.18
N PHE A 35 1.35 4.53 3.82
CA PHE A 35 2.71 5.00 4.13
C PHE A 35 3.46 3.99 5.00
N TYR A 36 2.86 3.54 6.11
CA TYR A 36 3.49 2.56 6.99
C TYR A 36 3.64 1.19 6.33
N ALA A 37 2.67 0.75 5.53
CA ALA A 37 2.79 -0.49 4.75
C ALA A 37 4.01 -0.44 3.81
N LYS A 38 4.23 0.71 3.16
CA LYS A 38 5.41 0.91 2.31
C LYS A 38 6.70 0.89 3.12
N LEU A 39 6.73 1.57 4.26
CA LEU A 39 7.91 1.59 5.12
C LEU A 39 8.31 0.18 5.59
N ILE A 40 7.34 -0.60 6.07
CA ILE A 40 7.55 -1.99 6.52
C ILE A 40 8.13 -2.83 5.37
N VAL A 41 7.50 -2.80 4.19
CA VAL A 41 7.95 -3.64 3.08
C VAL A 41 9.34 -3.25 2.57
N THR A 42 9.69 -1.96 2.62
CA THR A 42 11.03 -1.49 2.27
C THR A 42 12.06 -2.02 3.27
N LEU A 43 11.77 -1.97 4.57
CA LEU A 43 12.66 -2.51 5.60
C LEU A 43 12.83 -4.04 5.47
N ASP A 44 11.76 -4.77 5.14
CA ASP A 44 11.83 -6.22 4.90
C ASP A 44 12.71 -6.56 3.68
N LEU A 45 12.63 -5.76 2.62
CA LEU A 45 13.47 -5.92 1.43
C LEU A 45 14.94 -5.57 1.70
N GLU A 46 15.20 -4.49 2.43
CA GLU A 46 16.55 -4.02 2.75
C GLU A 46 17.26 -4.91 3.76
N SER A 47 16.54 -5.45 4.74
CA SER A 47 17.08 -6.38 5.74
C SER A 47 17.47 -7.74 5.16
N GLY A 48 17.04 -8.06 3.93
CA GLY A 48 17.27 -9.37 3.34
C GLY A 48 16.57 -10.50 4.08
N HIS A 49 15.56 -10.19 4.92
CA HIS A 49 14.82 -11.16 5.73
C HIS A 49 13.76 -11.92 4.91
N TYR A 50 14.12 -12.39 3.72
CA TYR A 50 13.31 -13.30 2.91
C TYR A 50 14.06 -14.61 2.73
N SER A 51 13.38 -15.72 3.00
CA SER A 51 13.99 -17.05 2.96
C SER A 51 14.06 -17.61 1.53
N LYS A 52 13.29 -17.02 0.61
CA LYS A 52 13.16 -17.44 -0.80
C LYS A 52 12.98 -16.25 -1.73
N ASP A 53 13.50 -16.34 -2.95
CA ASP A 53 13.31 -15.34 -4.02
C ASP A 53 11.82 -15.06 -4.32
N GLN A 54 10.95 -16.06 -4.12
CA GLN A 54 9.50 -15.90 -4.25
C GLN A 54 8.91 -14.93 -3.22
N GLU A 55 9.47 -14.86 -2.01
CA GLU A 55 9.01 -13.91 -0.98
C GLU A 55 9.46 -12.50 -1.31
N LYS A 56 10.72 -12.34 -1.77
CA LYS A 56 11.22 -11.08 -2.29
C LYS A 56 10.35 -10.53 -3.42
N ASN A 57 10.04 -11.35 -4.42
CA ASN A 57 9.18 -10.94 -5.54
C ASN A 57 7.77 -10.51 -5.07
N LYS A 58 7.21 -11.17 -4.05
CA LYS A 58 5.91 -10.78 -3.47
C LYS A 58 6.00 -9.43 -2.77
N LEU A 59 7.07 -9.18 -2.02
CA LEU A 59 7.32 -7.91 -1.33
C LEU A 59 7.51 -6.78 -2.34
N GLU A 60 8.30 -6.98 -3.40
CA GLU A 60 8.50 -6.01 -4.48
C GLU A 60 7.18 -5.67 -5.20
N LEU A 61 6.38 -6.69 -5.53
CA LEU A 61 5.07 -6.49 -6.16
C LEU A 61 4.11 -5.72 -5.24
N PHE A 62 4.06 -6.07 -3.96
CA PHE A 62 3.24 -5.34 -2.99
C PHE A 62 3.71 -3.88 -2.86
N SER A 63 5.02 -3.67 -2.76
CA SER A 63 5.66 -2.35 -2.68
C SER A 63 5.29 -1.46 -3.87
N ALA A 64 5.29 -2.01 -5.09
CA ALA A 64 4.91 -1.31 -6.30
C ALA A 64 3.40 -0.98 -6.35
N HIS A 65 2.54 -1.88 -5.86
CA HIS A 65 1.10 -1.60 -5.79
C HIS A 65 0.76 -0.51 -4.77
N VAL A 66 1.42 -0.51 -3.61
CA VAL A 66 1.24 0.54 -2.60
C VAL A 66 1.66 1.91 -3.14
N ASP A 67 2.77 2.01 -3.87
CA ASP A 67 3.19 3.28 -4.49
C ASP A 67 2.16 3.78 -5.51
N LYS A 68 1.63 2.88 -6.37
CA LYS A 68 0.57 3.25 -7.33
C LYS A 68 -0.68 3.75 -6.62
N LEU A 69 -1.12 3.07 -5.56
CA LEU A 69 -2.27 3.48 -4.75
C LEU A 69 -2.04 4.85 -4.11
N ARG A 70 -0.88 5.06 -3.49
CA ARG A 70 -0.52 6.35 -2.88
C ARG A 70 -0.50 7.47 -3.90
N LYS A 71 0.07 7.24 -5.09
CA LYS A 71 0.08 8.24 -6.16
C LYS A 71 -1.33 8.61 -6.60
N LYS A 72 -2.19 7.61 -6.87
CA LYS A 72 -3.59 7.84 -7.23
C LYS A 72 -4.31 8.66 -6.17
N LEU A 73 -4.21 8.26 -4.90
CA LEU A 73 -4.87 8.94 -3.79
C LEU A 73 -4.32 10.35 -3.53
N HIS A 74 -3.04 10.62 -3.82
CA HIS A 74 -2.45 11.95 -3.66
C HIS A 74 -2.85 12.92 -4.79
N GLU A 75 -3.16 12.40 -5.99
CA GLU A 75 -3.73 13.17 -7.10
C GLU A 75 -5.17 13.67 -6.82
N GLN A 76 -5.78 13.29 -5.69
CA GLN A 76 -7.08 13.82 -5.21
C GLN A 76 -6.98 15.11 -4.37
N VAL A 77 -5.80 15.42 -3.82
CA VAL A 77 -5.59 16.53 -2.87
C VAL A 77 -5.01 17.77 -3.55
N GLY A 78 -4.58 17.65 -4.82
CA GLY A 78 -4.07 18.73 -5.67
C GLY A 78 -5.15 19.48 -6.45
#